data_AF-A0A520B7I0-F1
#
_entry.id   AF-A0A520B7I0-F1
#
_cell.length_a   1.000
_cell.length_b   1.000
_cell.length_c   1.000
_cell.angle_alpha   90.00
_cell.angle_beta   90.00
_cell.angle_gamma   90.00
#
_symmetry.space_group_name_H-M   'P 1'
#
loop_
_entity.id
_entity.type
_entity.pdbx_description
1 polymer ?
#
loop_
_entity_poly.entity_id
_entity_poly.type
_entity_poly.pdbx_seq_one_letter_code
_entity_poly.pdbx_strand_id
1 'polypeptide(L)'
;MIRRGRFTEDQIIGVLREHEAGVKTAELCRKHGISDATFYNWKAKYGGMTVSEAARLLALEDENRRLKKLLAESMLDVSALKDLLRKTDLVCRVLRYGGEADGRPRRACRLIGVNRSAWQYEPLRGKDDAVRERMREIANERRCFGYRRLAILLKREGKGMNLKKVYRLYREERLTVRKRGGR
;
A
#
# COMPACT_ATOMS: atom_id res chain seq x y z
N MET A 1 9.98 -27.96 10.76
CA MET A 1 9.57 -29.00 11.72
C MET A 1 10.14 -28.65 13.08
N ILE A 2 9.31 -28.31 14.07
CA ILE A 2 9.79 -28.11 15.45
C ILE A 2 10.08 -29.50 16.04
N ARG A 3 11.33 -29.77 16.44
CA ARG A 3 11.67 -31.01 17.16
C ARG A 3 10.95 -31.01 18.51
N ARG A 4 10.08 -31.99 18.73
CA ARG A 4 9.49 -32.21 20.06
C ARG A 4 10.60 -32.69 21.00
N GLY A 5 10.79 -31.99 22.12
CA GLY A 5 11.71 -32.41 23.16
C GLY A 5 11.25 -33.72 23.81
N ARG A 6 12.19 -34.46 24.41
CA ARG A 6 11.89 -35.70 25.15
C ARG A 6 11.00 -35.47 26.38
N PHE A 7 11.04 -34.27 26.95
CA PHE A 7 10.26 -33.85 28.10
C PHE A 7 9.36 -32.68 27.73
N THR A 8 8.12 -32.71 28.20
CA THR A 8 7.17 -31.59 28.14
C THR A 8 7.49 -30.57 29.24
N GLU A 9 7.04 -29.34 29.08
CA GLU A 9 7.27 -28.27 30.07
C GLU A 9 6.60 -28.61 31.41
N ASP A 10 5.42 -29.23 31.37
CA ASP A 10 4.72 -29.71 32.57
C ASP A 10 5.53 -30.78 33.32
N GLN A 11 6.16 -31.70 32.60
CA GLN A 11 7.04 -32.72 33.20
C GLN A 11 8.28 -32.08 33.83
N ILE A 12 8.85 -31.06 33.19
CA ILE A 12 10.01 -30.32 33.71
C ILE A 12 9.63 -29.61 35.02
N ILE A 13 8.49 -28.91 35.04
CA ILE A 13 8.01 -28.17 36.22
C ILE A 13 7.66 -29.15 37.36
N GLY A 14 7.10 -30.32 37.03
CA GLY A 14 6.86 -31.39 38.00
C GLY A 14 8.14 -31.84 38.71
N VAL A 15 9.21 -32.09 37.96
CA VAL A 15 10.53 -32.47 38.52
C VAL A 15 11.11 -31.35 39.39
N LEU A 16 10.97 -30.08 38.98
CA LEU A 16 11.42 -28.93 39.78
C LEU A 16 10.64 -28.79 41.09
N ARG A 17 9.33 -29.09 41.10
CA ARG A 17 8.52 -29.12 42.32
C ARG A 17 8.90 -30.25 43.27
N GLU A 18 9.23 -31.43 42.77
CA GLU A 18 9.75 -32.53 43.61
C GLU A 18 11.05 -32.11 44.32
N HIS A 19 11.88 -31.30 43.66
CA HIS A 19 13.07 -30.72 44.28
C HIS A 19 12.73 -29.64 45.32
N GLU A 20 11.78 -28.75 45.02
CA GLU A 20 11.28 -27.75 45.99
C GLU A 20 10.66 -28.40 47.23
N ALA A 21 10.07 -29.59 47.09
CA ALA A 21 9.56 -30.42 48.18
C ALA A 21 10.65 -31.13 49.01
N GLY A 22 11.94 -30.97 48.65
CA GLY A 22 13.08 -31.42 49.43
C GLY A 22 13.80 -32.68 48.92
N VAL A 23 13.43 -33.22 47.76
CA VAL A 23 14.14 -34.38 47.18
C VAL A 23 15.52 -33.95 46.66
N LYS A 24 16.55 -34.78 46.93
CA LYS A 24 17.92 -34.53 46.49
C LYS A 24 18.03 -34.60 44.97
N THR A 25 18.79 -33.67 44.38
CA THR A 25 18.98 -33.58 42.92
C THR A 25 19.50 -34.87 42.29
N ALA A 26 20.48 -35.53 42.94
CA ALA A 26 21.07 -36.78 42.47
C ALA A 26 20.05 -37.94 42.39
N GLU A 27 19.02 -37.93 43.23
CA GLU A 27 17.95 -38.94 43.23
C GLU A 27 16.95 -38.67 42.10
N LEU A 28 16.56 -37.40 41.92
CA LEU A 28 15.71 -36.96 40.81
C LEU A 28 16.35 -37.26 39.45
N CYS A 29 17.64 -37.01 39.31
CA CYS A 29 18.39 -37.27 38.09
C CYS A 29 18.38 -38.76 37.71
N ARG A 30 18.51 -39.66 38.70
CA ARG A 30 18.38 -41.12 38.48
C ARG A 30 16.94 -41.52 38.15
N LYS A 31 15.97 -40.99 38.90
CA LYS A 31 14.53 -41.31 38.76
C LYS A 31 13.98 -40.91 37.38
N HIS A 32 14.37 -39.74 36.87
CA HIS A 32 13.87 -39.21 35.60
C HIS A 32 14.83 -39.44 34.42
N GLY A 33 16.00 -40.06 34.65
CA GLY A 33 17.00 -40.35 33.62
C GLY A 33 17.57 -39.07 32.98
N ILE A 34 17.82 -38.04 33.79
CA ILE A 34 18.39 -36.75 33.38
C ILE A 34 19.75 -36.52 34.03
N SER A 35 20.59 -35.70 33.41
CA SER A 35 21.86 -35.29 34.03
C SER A 35 21.67 -34.10 34.96
N ASP A 36 22.55 -33.94 35.95
CA ASP A 36 22.53 -32.78 36.85
C ASP A 36 22.58 -31.45 36.07
N ALA A 37 23.37 -31.39 34.99
CA ALA A 37 23.45 -30.22 34.13
C ALA A 37 22.09 -29.89 33.48
N THR A 38 21.35 -30.90 33.02
CA THR A 38 20.01 -30.72 32.47
C THR A 38 19.04 -30.18 33.53
N PHE A 39 19.11 -30.69 34.75
CA PHE A 39 18.30 -30.21 35.86
C PHE A 39 18.55 -28.74 36.20
N TYR A 40 19.81 -28.32 36.33
CA TYR A 40 20.13 -26.92 36.63
C TYR A 40 19.74 -25.97 35.48
N ASN A 41 19.88 -26.40 34.23
CA ASN A 41 19.40 -25.64 33.08
C ASN A 41 17.87 -25.47 33.09
N TRP A 42 17.13 -26.50 33.50
CA TRP A 42 15.68 -26.41 33.68
C TRP A 42 15.32 -25.48 34.84
N LYS A 43 16.01 -25.58 35.97
CA LYS A 43 15.80 -24.71 37.14
C LYS A 43 16.04 -23.24 36.80
N ALA A 44 17.03 -22.93 35.97
CA ALA A 44 17.29 -21.56 35.50
C ALA A 44 16.19 -21.02 34.59
N LYS A 45 15.54 -21.88 33.79
CA LYS A 45 14.55 -21.47 32.78
C LYS A 45 13.09 -21.52 33.28
N TYR A 46 12.77 -22.48 34.14
CA TYR A 46 11.41 -22.78 34.60
C TYR A 46 11.27 -22.71 36.13
N GLY A 47 12.35 -22.42 36.87
CA GLY A 47 12.30 -22.31 38.33
C GLY A 47 11.42 -21.15 38.78
N GLY A 48 10.58 -21.39 39.79
CA GLY A 48 9.61 -20.42 40.28
C GLY A 48 8.38 -20.20 39.38
N MET A 49 8.25 -20.94 38.27
CA MET A 49 7.07 -20.90 37.39
C MET A 49 6.10 -22.04 37.73
N THR A 50 4.82 -21.73 37.85
CA THR A 50 3.79 -22.76 37.99
C THR A 50 3.46 -23.41 36.65
N VAL A 51 2.95 -24.65 36.67
CA VAL A 51 2.48 -25.37 35.47
C VAL A 51 1.41 -24.54 34.71
N SER A 52 0.54 -23.84 35.44
CA SER A 52 -0.48 -22.96 34.87
C SER A 52 0.12 -21.72 34.17
N GLU A 53 1.16 -21.12 34.75
CA GLU A 53 1.86 -19.98 34.15
C GLU A 53 2.64 -20.37 32.90
N ALA A 54 3.27 -21.54 32.89
CA ALA A 54 3.96 -22.06 31.71
C ALA A 54 2.99 -22.33 30.55
N ALA A 55 1.87 -22.99 30.83
CA ALA A 55 0.82 -23.22 29.83
C ALA A 55 0.23 -21.91 29.28
N ARG A 56 0.01 -20.92 30.15
CA ARG A 56 -0.47 -19.59 29.74
C ARG A 56 0.56 -18.86 28.88
N LEU A 57 1.84 -18.93 29.23
CA LEU A 57 2.90 -18.28 28.48
C LEU A 57 3.04 -18.88 27.08
N LEU A 58 2.99 -20.21 26.95
CA LEU A 58 2.99 -20.89 25.66
C LEU A 58 1.80 -20.47 24.79
N ALA A 59 0.60 -20.41 25.36
CA ALA A 59 -0.61 -19.98 24.65
C ALA A 59 -0.48 -18.53 24.15
N LEU A 60 0.04 -17.62 24.98
CA LEU A 60 0.28 -16.24 24.61
C LEU A 60 1.38 -16.09 23.55
N GLU A 61 2.42 -16.93 23.58
CA GLU A 61 3.46 -16.95 22.56
C GLU A 61 2.90 -17.42 21.20
N ASP A 62 2.06 -18.45 21.20
CA ASP A 62 1.40 -18.95 20.00
C ASP A 62 0.42 -17.92 19.41
N GLU A 63 -0.36 -17.26 20.25
CA GLU A 63 -1.25 -16.17 19.84
C GLU A 63 -0.44 -15.00 19.24
N ASN A 64 0.63 -14.58 19.92
CA ASN A 64 1.53 -13.56 19.38
C ASN A 64 2.13 -13.95 18.04
N ARG A 65 2.51 -15.22 17.87
CA ARG A 65 3.03 -15.72 16.60
C ARG A 65 1.98 -15.65 15.49
N ARG A 66 0.74 -16.03 15.79
CA ARG A 66 -0.39 -15.95 14.85
C ARG A 66 -0.70 -14.50 14.49
N LEU A 67 -0.82 -13.61 15.48
CA LEU A 67 -1.09 -12.19 15.28
C LEU A 67 0.01 -11.51 14.46
N LYS A 68 1.29 -11.78 14.74
CA LYS A 68 2.41 -11.27 13.94
C LYS A 68 2.33 -11.72 12.48
N LYS A 69 1.94 -12.97 12.23
CA LYS A 69 1.74 -13.49 10.87
C LYS A 69 0.61 -12.75 10.15
N LEU A 70 -0.57 -12.66 10.76
CA LEU A 70 -1.73 -11.97 10.18
C LEU A 70 -1.46 -10.48 9.93
N LEU A 71 -0.75 -9.83 10.85
CA LEU A 71 -0.36 -8.43 10.70
C LEU A 71 0.59 -8.24 9.52
N ALA A 72 1.59 -9.12 9.37
CA ALA A 72 2.52 -9.08 8.25
C ALA A 72 1.80 -9.27 6.90
N GLU A 73 0.91 -10.27 6.80
CA GLU A 73 0.09 -10.51 5.59
C GLU A 73 -0.78 -9.29 5.27
N SER A 74 -1.51 -8.76 6.26
CA SER A 74 -2.35 -7.57 6.08
C SER A 74 -1.54 -6.33 5.66
N MET A 75 -0.33 -6.15 6.20
CA MET A 75 0.55 -5.05 5.82
C MET A 75 1.03 -5.17 4.37
N LEU A 76 1.33 -6.39 3.90
CA LEU A 76 1.69 -6.64 2.51
C LEU A 76 0.51 -6.35 1.57
N ASP A 77 -0.70 -6.81 1.91
CA ASP A 77 -1.91 -6.55 1.12
C ASP A 77 -2.21 -5.06 1.02
N VAL A 78 -2.15 -4.33 2.14
CA VAL A 78 -2.34 -2.88 2.17
C VAL A 78 -1.28 -2.16 1.32
N SER A 79 -0.03 -2.62 1.33
CA SER A 79 1.02 -2.07 0.47
C SER A 79 0.74 -2.29 -1.01
N ALA A 80 0.38 -3.52 -1.39
CA ALA A 80 0.06 -3.88 -2.77
C ALA A 80 -1.14 -3.07 -3.29
N LEU A 81 -2.19 -2.92 -2.48
CA LEU A 81 -3.37 -2.10 -2.81
C LEU A 81 -3.00 -0.63 -3.00
N LYS A 82 -2.14 -0.07 -2.13
CA LYS A 82 -1.65 1.32 -2.28
C LYS A 82 -0.87 1.52 -3.57
N ASP A 83 -0.03 0.57 -3.96
CA ASP A 83 0.75 0.65 -5.19
C ASP A 83 -0.12 0.56 -6.46
N LEU A 84 -1.15 -0.28 -6.44
CA LEU A 84 -2.15 -0.35 -7.52
C LEU A 84 -2.92 0.97 -7.66
N LEU A 85 -3.32 1.56 -6.53
CA LEU A 85 -4.01 2.85 -6.52
C LEU A 85 -3.11 3.97 -7.06
N ARG A 86 -1.83 4.03 -6.70
CA ARG A 86 -0.90 5.05 -7.22
C ARG A 86 -0.74 5.04 -8.74
N LYS A 87 -0.83 3.87 -9.38
CA LYS A 87 -0.58 3.69 -10.82
C LYS A 87 -1.78 4.03 -11.71
N THR A 88 -2.97 4.19 -11.14
CA THR A 88 -4.19 4.39 -11.91
C THR A 88 -4.75 5.80 -11.68
N ASP A 89 -5.12 6.51 -12.75
CA ASP A 89 -5.95 7.74 -12.70
C ASP A 89 -7.31 7.52 -11.99
N LEU A 90 -7.60 6.28 -11.58
CA LEU A 90 -8.76 5.84 -10.82
C LEU A 90 -8.78 6.35 -9.37
N VAL A 91 -7.67 6.85 -8.82
CA VAL A 91 -7.63 7.42 -7.45
C VAL A 91 -8.77 8.43 -7.24
N CYS A 92 -8.94 9.38 -8.17
CA CYS A 92 -9.95 10.42 -8.05
C CYS A 92 -11.37 9.91 -8.33
N ARG A 93 -11.51 8.71 -8.92
CA ARG A 93 -12.79 8.08 -9.23
C ARG A 93 -13.23 7.18 -8.07
N VAL A 94 -12.34 6.30 -7.58
CA VAL A 94 -12.56 5.41 -6.44
C VAL A 94 -12.79 6.19 -5.15
N LEU A 95 -12.07 7.29 -4.92
CA LEU A 95 -12.30 8.16 -3.75
C LEU A 95 -13.65 8.90 -3.78
N ARG A 96 -14.30 9.06 -4.94
CA ARG A 96 -15.66 9.62 -5.03
C ARG A 96 -16.72 8.57 -4.68
N TYR A 97 -16.51 7.31 -5.08
CA TYR A 97 -17.40 6.20 -4.72
C TYR A 97 -17.21 5.72 -3.27
N GLY A 98 -15.99 5.72 -2.75
CA GLY A 98 -15.69 5.29 -1.37
C GLY A 98 -15.87 6.37 -0.29
N GLY A 99 -16.38 7.56 -0.67
CA GLY A 99 -16.55 8.71 0.22
C GLY A 99 -17.56 8.52 1.35
N GLU A 100 -18.32 7.44 1.35
CA GLU A 100 -19.37 7.17 2.35
C GLU A 100 -18.87 6.40 3.58
N ALA A 101 -17.72 5.73 3.53
CA ALA A 101 -17.29 4.83 4.61
C ALA A 101 -16.52 5.52 5.75
N ASP A 102 -15.93 6.71 5.52
CA ASP A 102 -15.09 7.39 6.52
C ASP A 102 -15.06 8.91 6.21
N GLY A 103 -16.09 9.64 6.67
CA GLY A 103 -16.51 10.98 6.22
C GLY A 103 -15.56 12.17 6.38
N ARG A 104 -14.24 12.03 6.16
CA ARG A 104 -13.30 13.14 6.06
C ARG A 104 -12.32 12.94 4.89
N PRO A 105 -12.45 13.70 3.78
CA PRO A 105 -11.56 13.63 2.61
C PRO A 105 -10.07 13.73 2.93
N ARG A 106 -9.71 14.43 4.01
CA ARG A 106 -8.33 14.56 4.50
C ARG A 106 -7.73 13.22 4.96
N ARG A 107 -8.52 12.40 5.66
CA ARG A 107 -8.07 11.09 6.17
C ARG A 107 -7.89 10.11 5.02
N ALA A 108 -8.84 10.08 4.09
CA ALA A 108 -8.76 9.24 2.88
C ALA A 108 -7.56 9.59 2.00
N CYS A 109 -7.33 10.88 1.70
CA CYS A 109 -6.16 11.32 0.92
C CYS A 109 -4.84 10.92 1.61
N ARG A 110 -4.75 11.04 2.94
CA ARG A 110 -3.57 10.63 3.72
C ARG A 110 -3.35 9.11 3.68
N LEU A 111 -4.41 8.32 3.79
CA LEU A 111 -4.34 6.85 3.77
C LEU A 111 -3.84 6.31 2.43
N ILE A 112 -4.31 6.89 1.32
CA ILE A 112 -3.94 6.49 -0.04
C ILE A 112 -2.63 7.15 -0.50
N GLY A 113 -2.18 8.21 0.18
CA GLY A 113 -0.94 8.92 -0.13
C GLY A 113 -1.05 9.82 -1.35
N VAL A 114 -2.23 10.41 -1.58
CA VAL A 114 -2.50 11.31 -2.72
C VAL A 114 -2.72 12.73 -2.23
N ASN A 115 -2.27 13.70 -3.02
CA ASN A 115 -2.49 15.11 -2.68
C ASN A 115 -3.99 15.44 -2.79
N ARG A 116 -4.52 16.22 -1.85
CA ARG A 116 -5.90 16.70 -1.85
C ARG A 116 -6.23 17.46 -3.15
N SER A 117 -5.29 18.22 -3.72
CA SER A 117 -5.50 18.93 -4.98
C SER A 117 -5.74 17.96 -6.14
N ALA A 118 -5.04 16.82 -6.17
CA ALA A 118 -5.27 15.77 -7.15
C ALA A 118 -6.66 15.15 -6.98
N TRP A 119 -7.10 14.89 -5.73
CA TRP A 119 -8.46 14.41 -5.45
C TRP A 119 -9.57 15.36 -5.93
N GLN A 120 -9.37 16.67 -5.74
CA GLN A 120 -10.29 17.72 -6.20
C GLN A 120 -10.14 18.06 -7.69
N TYR A 121 -9.07 17.58 -8.34
CA TYR A 121 -8.81 17.88 -9.72
C TYR A 121 -9.82 17.14 -10.61
N GLU A 122 -10.67 17.92 -11.25
CA GLU A 122 -11.54 17.44 -12.31
C GLU A 122 -10.85 17.73 -13.65
N PRO A 123 -10.44 16.71 -14.42
CA PRO A 123 -9.88 16.93 -15.74
C PRO A 123 -10.90 17.68 -16.59
N LEU A 124 -10.55 18.89 -17.00
CA LEU A 124 -11.35 19.69 -17.93
C LEU A 124 -11.26 19.09 -19.35
N ARG A 125 -11.81 17.89 -19.56
CA ARG A 125 -12.00 17.34 -20.90
C ARG A 125 -13.30 17.93 -21.46
N GLY A 126 -13.21 18.66 -22.57
CA GLY A 126 -14.38 19.15 -23.32
C GLY A 126 -14.57 20.67 -23.45
N LYS A 127 -13.69 21.53 -22.91
CA LYS A 127 -13.84 22.99 -23.13
C LYS A 127 -13.27 23.51 -24.46
N ASP A 128 -12.52 22.67 -25.18
CA ASP A 128 -11.79 23.09 -26.39
C ASP A 128 -12.49 22.65 -27.70
N ASP A 129 -13.59 21.90 -27.63
CA ASP A 129 -14.20 21.24 -28.79
C ASP A 129 -14.73 22.26 -29.81
N ALA A 130 -15.46 23.27 -29.35
CA ALA A 130 -15.93 24.38 -30.19
C ALA A 130 -14.77 25.16 -30.85
N VAL A 131 -13.62 25.25 -30.17
CA VAL A 131 -12.42 25.89 -30.74
C VAL A 131 -11.76 24.98 -31.78
N ARG A 132 -11.68 23.67 -31.52
CA ARG A 132 -11.13 22.69 -32.46
C ARG A 132 -11.95 22.68 -33.75
N GLU A 133 -13.27 22.64 -33.65
CA GLU A 133 -14.17 22.75 -34.80
C GLU A 133 -13.90 24.02 -35.60
N ARG A 134 -13.89 25.16 -34.94
CA ARG A 134 -13.63 26.43 -35.61
C ARG A 134 -12.23 26.50 -36.25
N MET A 135 -11.22 25.91 -35.60
CA MET A 135 -9.87 25.80 -36.17
C MET A 135 -9.86 24.96 -37.44
N ARG A 136 -10.62 23.85 -37.49
CA ARG A 136 -10.76 23.01 -38.69
C ARG A 136 -11.44 23.75 -39.83
N GLU A 137 -12.51 24.50 -39.54
CA GLU A 137 -13.20 25.34 -40.53
C GLU A 137 -12.24 26.37 -41.16
N ILE A 138 -11.55 27.16 -40.33
CA ILE A 138 -10.59 28.17 -40.81
C ILE A 138 -9.45 27.54 -41.60
N ALA A 139 -8.97 26.38 -41.17
CA ALA A 139 -7.90 25.66 -41.88
C ALA A 139 -8.36 25.08 -43.22
N ASN A 140 -9.62 24.63 -43.33
CA ASN A 140 -10.20 24.14 -44.58
C ASN A 140 -10.42 25.28 -45.59
N GLU A 141 -10.93 26.42 -45.14
CA GLU A 141 -11.08 27.62 -45.99
C GLU A 141 -9.73 28.18 -46.43
N ARG A 142 -8.71 28.15 -45.56
CA ARG A 142 -7.40 28.78 -45.79
C ARG A 142 -6.25 27.82 -45.51
N ARG A 143 -6.07 26.86 -46.43
CA ARG A 143 -5.13 25.72 -46.33
C ARG A 143 -3.66 26.06 -46.07
N CYS A 144 -3.21 27.30 -46.34
CA CYS A 144 -1.82 27.72 -46.13
C CYS A 144 -1.57 28.37 -44.75
N PHE A 145 -2.60 28.50 -43.91
CA PHE A 145 -2.46 29.23 -42.65
C PHE A 145 -1.83 28.35 -41.57
N GLY A 146 -0.72 28.84 -41.02
CA GLY A 146 -0.12 28.25 -39.83
C GLY A 146 -0.79 28.70 -38.54
N TYR A 147 -0.49 28.00 -37.43
CA TYR A 147 -1.09 28.23 -36.11
C TYR A 147 -1.08 29.69 -35.62
N ARG A 148 -0.06 30.48 -35.99
CA ARG A 148 0.02 31.92 -35.64
C ARG A 148 -1.08 32.74 -36.30
N ARG A 149 -1.42 32.45 -37.56
CA ARG A 149 -2.52 33.13 -38.28
C ARG A 149 -3.87 32.69 -37.76
N LEU A 150 -4.05 31.39 -37.47
CA LEU A 150 -5.26 30.89 -36.81
C LEU A 150 -5.49 31.56 -35.44
N ALA A 151 -4.44 31.74 -34.63
CA ALA A 151 -4.56 32.41 -33.33
C ALA A 151 -5.09 33.84 -33.42
N ILE A 152 -4.69 34.60 -34.46
CA ILE A 152 -5.17 35.97 -34.68
C ILE A 152 -6.66 35.96 -35.04
N LEU A 153 -7.09 35.04 -35.91
CA LEU A 153 -8.49 34.92 -36.32
C LEU A 153 -9.38 34.49 -35.15
N LEU A 154 -8.95 33.49 -34.39
CA LEU A 154 -9.65 33.07 -33.18
C LEU A 154 -9.76 34.21 -32.16
N LYS A 155 -8.72 35.04 -32.01
CA LYS A 155 -8.76 36.21 -31.13
C LYS A 155 -9.78 37.25 -31.58
N ARG A 156 -9.94 37.47 -32.88
CA ARG A 156 -10.96 38.39 -33.43
C ARG A 156 -12.38 37.90 -33.20
N GLU A 157 -12.59 36.59 -33.19
CA GLU A 157 -13.89 35.96 -32.88
C GLU A 157 -14.17 35.81 -31.38
N GLY A 158 -13.39 36.48 -30.51
CA GLY A 158 -13.54 36.38 -29.06
C GLY A 158 -13.00 35.07 -28.44
N LYS A 159 -12.47 34.15 -29.25
CA LYS A 159 -11.89 32.86 -28.82
C LYS A 159 -10.37 32.96 -28.57
N GLY A 160 -9.93 34.09 -28.01
CA GLY A 160 -8.52 34.37 -27.73
C GLY A 160 -7.94 33.42 -26.68
N MET A 161 -6.78 32.82 -26.95
CA MET A 161 -6.12 31.91 -26.01
C MET A 161 -4.60 31.96 -26.15
N ASN A 162 -3.89 31.35 -25.17
CA ASN A 162 -2.43 31.27 -25.19
C ASN A 162 -1.94 30.60 -26.48
N LEU A 163 -0.94 31.20 -27.14
CA LEU A 163 -0.38 30.69 -28.39
C LEU A 163 0.18 29.26 -28.26
N LYS A 164 0.70 28.88 -27.09
CA LYS A 164 1.13 27.51 -26.79
C LYS A 164 -0.05 26.52 -26.86
N LYS A 165 -1.23 26.94 -26.38
CA LYS A 165 -2.47 26.15 -26.45
C LYS A 165 -2.95 26.00 -27.89
N VAL A 166 -2.97 27.09 -28.67
CA VAL A 166 -3.32 27.03 -30.10
C VAL A 166 -2.38 26.09 -30.86
N TYR A 167 -1.08 26.18 -30.62
CA TYR A 167 -0.10 25.31 -31.26
C TYR A 167 -0.31 23.84 -30.90
N ARG A 168 -0.60 23.53 -29.64
CA ARG A 168 -0.93 22.18 -29.18
C ARG A 168 -2.18 21.65 -29.90
N LEU A 169 -3.28 22.41 -29.89
CA LEU A 169 -4.53 22.04 -30.56
C LEU A 169 -4.31 21.84 -32.07
N TYR A 170 -3.57 22.74 -32.72
CA TYR A 170 -3.21 22.65 -34.14
C TYR A 170 -2.45 21.37 -34.50
N ARG A 171 -1.53 20.92 -33.63
CA ARG A 171 -0.81 19.65 -33.81
C ARG A 171 -1.70 18.44 -33.55
N GLU A 172 -2.51 18.46 -32.50
CA GLU A 172 -3.45 17.39 -32.15
C GLU A 172 -4.49 17.19 -33.28
N GLU A 173 -5.02 18.27 -33.85
CA GLU A 173 -5.93 18.26 -35.01
C GLU A 173 -5.24 18.00 -36.36
N ARG A 174 -3.91 17.76 -36.35
CA ARG A 174 -3.10 17.48 -37.55
C ARG A 174 -3.24 18.53 -38.67
N LEU A 175 -3.45 19.80 -38.31
CA LEU A 175 -3.63 20.91 -39.24
C LEU A 175 -2.31 21.43 -39.83
N THR A 176 -1.18 20.80 -39.52
CA THR A 176 0.14 21.18 -40.02
C THR A 176 0.20 21.17 -41.54
N VAL A 177 0.35 22.35 -42.12
CA VAL A 177 0.59 22.52 -43.57
C VAL A 177 1.78 21.67 -43.99
N ARG A 178 1.53 20.69 -44.86
CA ARG A 178 2.58 19.86 -45.44
C ARG A 178 3.46 20.73 -46.34
N LYS A 179 4.78 20.64 -46.16
CA LYS A 179 5.71 21.27 -47.11
C LYS A 179 5.47 20.64 -48.48
N ARG A 180 5.27 21.46 -49.53
CA ARG A 180 5.31 20.98 -50.91
C ARG A 180 6.69 20.36 -51.11
N GLY A 181 6.76 19.09 -51.51
CA GLY A 181 8.00 18.46 -51.91
C GLY A 181 8.64 19.33 -52.99
N GLY A 182 9.88 19.76 -52.76
CA GLY A 182 10.65 20.50 -53.75
C GLY A 182 10.78 19.64 -55.01
N ARG A 183 10.67 20.30 -56.17
CA ARG A 183 11.21 19.75 -57.42
C ARG A 183 12.72 19.70 -57.33
#